data_AF-A0A182V1Q6-F1
#
_entry.id   AF-A0A182V1Q6-F1
#
_cell.length_a   1.000
_cell.length_b   1.000
_cell.length_c   1.000
_cell.angle_alpha   90.00
_cell.angle_beta   90.00
_cell.angle_gamma   90.00
#
_symmetry.space_group_name_H-M   'P 1'
#
loop_
_entity.id
_entity.type
_entity.pdbx_description
1 polymer ?
#
loop_
_entity_poly.entity_id
_entity_poly.type
_entity_poly.pdbx_seq_one_letter_code
_entity_poly.pdbx_strand_id
1 'polypeptide(L)'
;MLRYYHYIRHGIDTVHVSPIDKRVLQRILRLIPKNLTRWKQPLRDIIGEIKEDYSFAVRKAVVDFVLGDAMTKYARKEEITPGRLEIKELRLKWKHRYDENQAKIKRNLFSINACSEQILELWDTTFKKMLLVNVQELVAKGEAYDLTEFTSTVNQQIEETRLTLSEKWYGAIKTIFQKGIKKKLIPDDSKPKMLKKFFNSLATLMTRQLQNLCISSIESYTHYICDVGRSNQGFRLTILLENQDTLSFIPSFPRFQIEILKIIDNIVKSVKSFQRIERQIYPDLPCPHETLRVRRYYIRLGLVLAQMHSSFPLKIA
;
A
#
# COMPACT_ATOMS: atom_id res chain seq x y z
N MET A 1 12.97 -24.68 -26.90
CA MET A 1 13.06 -23.28 -27.38
C MET A 1 13.78 -23.17 -28.74
N LEU A 2 15.03 -23.62 -28.89
CA LEU A 2 15.80 -23.47 -30.15
C LEU A 2 15.18 -24.15 -31.39
N ARG A 3 14.62 -25.36 -31.24
CA ARG A 3 13.96 -26.09 -32.37
C ARG A 3 12.71 -25.39 -32.90
N TYR A 4 11.92 -24.77 -32.03
CA TYR A 4 10.70 -24.04 -32.41
C TYR A 4 11.02 -22.80 -33.27
N TYR A 5 11.99 -21.99 -32.83
CA TYR A 5 12.46 -20.86 -33.61
C TYR A 5 13.10 -21.28 -34.95
N HIS A 6 13.77 -22.43 -34.98
CA HIS A 6 14.30 -23.00 -36.23
C HIS A 6 13.18 -23.36 -37.22
N TYR A 7 12.08 -23.98 -36.76
CA TYR A 7 10.92 -24.26 -37.63
C TYR A 7 10.22 -23.00 -38.14
N ILE A 8 10.12 -21.94 -37.34
CA ILE A 8 9.54 -20.67 -37.80
C ILE A 8 10.42 -20.02 -38.88
N ARG A 9 11.74 -20.05 -38.70
CA ARG A 9 12.68 -19.39 -39.62
C ARG A 9 12.95 -20.19 -40.90
N HIS A 10 13.06 -21.51 -40.79
CA HIS A 10 13.54 -22.37 -41.89
C HIS A 10 12.57 -23.49 -42.29
N GLY A 11 11.53 -23.77 -41.48
CA GLY A 11 10.60 -24.86 -41.73
C GLY A 11 9.46 -24.52 -42.68
N ILE A 12 9.24 -23.24 -43.00
CA ILE A 12 8.20 -22.79 -43.93
C ILE A 12 8.83 -21.91 -44.99
N ASP A 13 8.69 -22.34 -46.24
CA ASP A 13 9.21 -21.61 -47.38
C ASP A 13 8.41 -20.32 -47.61
N THR A 14 9.13 -19.23 -47.87
CA THR A 14 8.57 -17.87 -47.99
C THR A 14 7.59 -17.72 -49.16
N VAL A 15 7.66 -18.65 -50.12
CA VAL A 15 6.79 -18.74 -51.30
C VAL A 15 5.34 -19.08 -50.91
N HIS A 16 5.13 -19.79 -49.79
CA HIS A 16 3.82 -20.26 -49.34
C HIS A 16 3.16 -19.30 -48.32
N VAL A 17 3.86 -18.25 -47.92
CA VAL A 17 3.34 -17.25 -46.98
C VAL A 17 2.69 -16.13 -47.78
N SER A 18 1.36 -15.99 -47.65
CA SER A 18 0.65 -14.88 -48.29
C SER A 18 1.28 -13.55 -47.86
N PRO A 19 1.66 -12.66 -48.78
CA PRO A 19 2.17 -11.34 -48.42
C PRO A 19 1.04 -10.49 -47.81
N ILE A 20 1.43 -9.44 -47.09
CA ILE A 20 0.47 -8.48 -46.55
C ILE A 20 -0.36 -7.84 -47.67
N ASP A 21 -1.68 -7.80 -47.51
CA ASP A 21 -2.57 -7.17 -48.47
C ASP A 21 -2.24 -5.67 -48.61
N LYS A 22 -2.06 -5.23 -49.86
CA LYS A 22 -1.80 -3.83 -50.22
C LYS A 22 -2.88 -2.90 -49.67
N ARG A 23 -4.13 -3.34 -49.55
CA ARG A 23 -5.23 -2.55 -48.98
C ARG A 23 -5.03 -2.28 -47.48
N VAL A 24 -4.53 -3.27 -46.74
CA VAL A 24 -4.23 -3.14 -45.31
C VAL A 24 -3.06 -2.19 -45.11
N LEU A 25 -2.00 -2.34 -45.89
CA LEU A 25 -0.85 -1.44 -45.83
C LEU A 25 -1.24 0.01 -46.15
N GLN A 26 -2.10 0.23 -47.15
CA GLN A 26 -2.62 1.56 -47.47
C GLN A 26 -3.46 2.16 -46.32
N ARG A 27 -4.23 1.34 -45.60
CA ARG A 27 -5.00 1.79 -44.43
C ARG A 27 -4.08 2.22 -43.29
N ILE A 28 -3.00 1.49 -43.05
CA ILE A 28 -1.98 1.84 -42.05
C ILE A 28 -1.33 3.18 -42.41
N LEU A 29 -0.94 3.37 -43.67
CA LEU A 29 -0.33 4.62 -44.13
C LEU A 29 -1.26 5.83 -44.01
N ARG A 30 -2.59 5.64 -44.14
CA ARG A 30 -3.59 6.71 -43.93
C ARG A 30 -3.72 7.16 -42.47
N LEU A 31 -3.28 6.34 -41.51
CA LEU A 31 -3.28 6.72 -40.09
C LEU A 31 -2.08 7.60 -39.72
N ILE A 32 -1.09 7.72 -40.60
CA ILE A 32 0.12 8.51 -40.34
C ILE A 32 -0.18 9.99 -40.64
N PRO A 33 0.02 10.90 -39.66
CA PRO A 33 -0.08 12.34 -39.87
C PRO A 33 0.79 12.85 -41.03
N LYS A 34 0.25 13.77 -41.85
CA LYS A 34 0.89 14.28 -43.08
C LYS A 34 2.27 14.93 -42.84
N ASN A 35 2.51 15.47 -41.66
CA ASN A 35 3.79 16.08 -41.25
C ASN A 35 4.91 15.04 -41.04
N LEU A 36 4.58 13.76 -40.82
CA LEU A 36 5.54 12.68 -40.66
C LEU A 36 5.87 11.96 -41.98
N THR A 37 5.02 12.12 -43.00
CA THR A 37 5.20 11.53 -44.34
C THR A 37 6.39 12.14 -45.12
N ARG A 38 6.99 13.23 -44.64
CA ARG A 38 8.18 13.86 -45.24
C ARG A 38 9.44 12.99 -45.14
N TRP A 39 9.52 12.11 -44.14
CA TRP A 39 10.68 11.26 -43.89
C TRP A 39 10.59 9.94 -44.65
N LYS A 40 10.90 9.99 -45.96
CA LYS A 40 10.70 8.84 -46.88
C LYS A 40 11.57 7.63 -46.55
N GLN A 41 12.78 7.81 -46.02
CA GLN A 41 13.68 6.69 -45.66
C GLN A 41 13.18 5.92 -44.42
N PRO A 42 12.99 6.56 -43.24
CA PRO A 42 12.43 5.87 -42.08
C PRO A 42 11.08 5.22 -42.34
N LEU A 43 10.25 5.85 -43.18
CA LEU A 43 8.95 5.28 -43.54
C LEU A 43 9.10 3.99 -44.37
N ARG A 44 10.10 3.91 -45.25
CA ARG A 44 10.39 2.67 -46.00
C ARG A 44 10.91 1.57 -45.09
N ASP A 45 11.78 1.91 -44.15
CA ASP A 45 12.36 0.96 -43.20
C ASP A 45 11.25 0.36 -42.30
N ILE A 46 10.39 1.22 -41.75
CA ILE A 46 9.22 0.78 -40.95
C ILE A 46 8.26 -0.10 -41.77
N ILE A 47 8.03 0.23 -43.05
CA ILE A 47 7.21 -0.62 -43.93
C ILE A 47 7.88 -1.98 -44.17
N GLY A 48 9.22 -2.01 -44.26
CA GLY A 48 10.02 -3.23 -44.33
C GLY A 48 9.83 -4.08 -43.08
N GLU A 49 10.04 -3.49 -41.90
CA GLU A 49 9.85 -4.14 -40.59
C GLU A 49 8.43 -4.72 -40.45
N ILE A 50 7.39 -3.94 -40.79
CA ILE A 50 6.00 -4.40 -40.74
C ILE A 50 5.77 -5.63 -41.63
N LYS A 51 6.40 -5.69 -42.81
CA LYS A 51 6.27 -6.84 -43.72
C LYS A 51 6.99 -8.07 -43.18
N GLU A 52 8.18 -7.87 -42.62
CA GLU A 52 8.97 -8.94 -42.00
C GLU A 52 8.26 -9.51 -40.77
N ASP A 53 7.76 -8.64 -39.89
CA ASP A 53 6.98 -9.01 -38.71
C ASP A 53 5.70 -9.74 -39.08
N TYR A 54 5.00 -9.27 -40.12
CA TYR A 54 3.81 -9.97 -40.62
C TYR A 54 4.16 -11.36 -41.14
N SER A 55 5.23 -11.49 -41.95
CA SER A 55 5.67 -12.80 -42.46
C SER A 55 6.08 -13.73 -41.32
N PHE A 56 6.78 -13.22 -40.32
CA PHE A 56 7.18 -13.96 -39.14
C PHE A 56 5.97 -14.41 -38.31
N ALA A 57 4.99 -13.52 -38.09
CA ALA A 57 3.77 -13.83 -37.36
C ALA A 57 2.92 -14.89 -38.07
N VAL A 58 2.82 -14.84 -39.40
CA VAL A 58 2.10 -15.86 -40.19
C VAL A 58 2.82 -17.20 -40.14
N ARG A 59 4.15 -17.25 -40.33
CA ARG A 59 4.93 -18.49 -40.19
C ARG A 59 4.77 -19.08 -38.79
N LYS A 60 4.86 -18.24 -37.77
CA LYS A 60 4.63 -18.63 -36.38
C LYS A 60 3.22 -19.21 -36.20
N ALA A 61 2.19 -18.58 -36.75
CA ALA A 61 0.81 -19.07 -36.64
C ALA A 61 0.62 -20.43 -37.35
N VAL A 62 1.25 -20.66 -38.49
CA VAL A 62 1.20 -21.96 -39.20
C VAL A 62 1.96 -23.04 -38.41
N VAL A 63 3.17 -22.73 -37.92
CA VAL A 63 3.93 -23.64 -37.05
C VAL A 63 3.12 -23.93 -35.78
N ASP A 64 2.51 -22.93 -35.17
CA ASP A 64 1.65 -23.07 -33.99
C ASP A 64 0.38 -23.84 -34.30
N PHE A 65 -0.16 -23.79 -35.51
CA PHE A 65 -1.31 -24.59 -35.92
C PHE A 65 -0.93 -26.08 -36.08
N VAL A 66 0.13 -26.36 -36.83
CA VAL A 66 0.62 -27.72 -37.09
C VAL A 66 1.14 -28.37 -35.80
N LEU A 67 1.94 -27.65 -35.02
CA LEU A 67 2.41 -28.12 -33.71
C LEU A 67 1.29 -28.07 -32.67
N GLY A 68 0.36 -27.12 -32.79
CA GLY A 68 -0.78 -26.95 -31.90
C GLY A 68 -1.75 -28.10 -31.97
N ASP A 69 -2.01 -28.70 -33.13
CA ASP A 69 -2.82 -29.92 -33.26
C ASP A 69 -2.12 -31.14 -32.62
N ALA A 70 -0.79 -31.21 -32.69
CA ALA A 70 -0.01 -32.23 -31.99
C ALA A 70 0.00 -31.97 -30.47
N MET A 71 0.14 -30.72 -30.04
CA MET A 71 0.20 -30.31 -28.63
C MET A 71 -1.17 -30.29 -27.96
N THR A 72 -2.27 -29.96 -28.63
CA THR A 72 -3.63 -29.98 -28.05
C THR A 72 -4.14 -31.39 -27.82
N LYS A 73 -3.65 -32.39 -28.57
CA LYS A 73 -3.86 -33.81 -28.26
C LYS A 73 -3.16 -34.27 -26.97
N TYR A 74 -2.07 -33.61 -26.55
CA TYR A 74 -1.32 -33.91 -25.33
C TYR A 74 -1.43 -32.84 -24.23
N ALA A 75 -2.02 -31.68 -24.53
CA ALA A 75 -2.27 -30.62 -23.57
C ALA A 75 -3.44 -31.08 -22.72
N ARG A 76 -3.14 -31.48 -21.48
CA ARG A 76 -4.16 -31.60 -20.44
C ARG A 76 -4.99 -30.32 -20.50
N LYS A 77 -6.27 -30.44 -20.84
CA LYS A 77 -7.23 -29.34 -20.69
C LYS A 77 -7.00 -28.81 -19.28
N GLU A 78 -6.59 -27.55 -19.15
CA GLU A 78 -6.51 -26.94 -17.82
C GLU A 78 -7.87 -27.15 -17.16
N GLU A 79 -7.91 -27.97 -16.12
CA GLU A 79 -9.14 -28.23 -15.39
C GLU A 79 -9.60 -26.88 -14.85
N ILE A 80 -10.72 -26.40 -15.40
CA ILE A 80 -11.30 -25.15 -14.97
C ILE A 80 -11.80 -25.40 -13.55
N THR A 81 -11.10 -24.83 -12.57
CA THR A 81 -11.51 -24.92 -11.16
C THR A 81 -12.95 -24.44 -11.01
N PRO A 82 -13.73 -25.00 -10.06
CA PRO A 82 -15.13 -24.62 -9.85
C PRO A 82 -15.35 -23.10 -9.75
N GLY A 83 -14.47 -22.39 -9.03
CA GLY A 83 -14.53 -20.92 -8.93
C GLY A 83 -14.30 -20.15 -10.24
N ARG A 84 -13.62 -20.74 -11.24
CA ARG A 84 -13.44 -20.12 -12.57
C ARG A 84 -14.65 -20.32 -13.48
N LEU A 85 -15.46 -21.36 -13.27
CA LEU A 85 -16.74 -21.56 -13.97
C LEU A 85 -17.77 -20.52 -13.52
N GLU A 86 -17.89 -20.30 -12.21
CA GLU A 86 -18.78 -19.27 -11.64
C GLU A 86 -18.46 -17.87 -12.18
N ILE A 87 -17.18 -17.53 -12.35
CA ILE A 87 -16.76 -16.22 -12.89
C ILE A 87 -17.29 -15.97 -14.31
N LYS A 88 -17.40 -17.01 -15.15
CA LYS A 88 -17.98 -16.85 -16.51
C LYS A 88 -19.48 -16.51 -16.44
N GLU A 89 -20.22 -17.18 -15.57
CA GLU A 89 -21.66 -16.93 -15.38
C GLU A 89 -21.94 -15.58 -14.70
N LEU A 90 -21.10 -15.19 -13.74
CA LEU A 90 -21.21 -13.92 -13.01
C LEU A 90 -20.82 -12.71 -13.86
N ARG A 91 -19.88 -12.87 -14.80
CA ARG A 91 -19.36 -11.78 -15.64
C ARG A 91 -20.45 -11.03 -16.42
N LEU A 92 -21.47 -11.73 -16.93
CA LEU A 92 -22.54 -11.10 -17.71
C LEU A 92 -23.58 -10.40 -16.82
N LYS A 93 -23.93 -10.98 -15.68
CA LYS A 93 -24.94 -10.43 -14.76
C LYS A 93 -24.50 -9.15 -14.06
N TRP A 94 -23.21 -9.02 -13.76
CA TRP A 94 -22.67 -7.91 -12.97
C TRP A 94 -21.87 -6.89 -13.78
N LYS A 95 -21.69 -7.09 -15.09
CA LYS A 95 -20.86 -6.21 -15.93
C LYS A 95 -21.26 -4.75 -15.81
N HIS A 96 -22.54 -4.44 -15.95
CA HIS A 96 -23.04 -3.07 -15.84
C HIS A 96 -22.71 -2.44 -14.48
N ARG A 97 -22.99 -3.16 -13.37
CA ARG A 97 -22.67 -2.69 -12.01
C ARG A 97 -21.17 -2.55 -11.78
N TYR A 98 -20.37 -3.45 -12.33
CA TYR A 98 -18.91 -3.38 -12.29
C TYR A 98 -18.40 -2.15 -13.03
N ASP A 99 -18.82 -1.94 -14.28
CA ASP A 99 -18.39 -0.80 -15.12
C ASP A 99 -18.80 0.54 -14.47
N GLU A 100 -20.02 0.61 -13.94
CA GLU A 100 -20.53 1.78 -13.23
C GLU A 100 -19.71 2.08 -11.96
N ASN A 101 -19.44 1.06 -11.15
CA ASN A 101 -18.62 1.20 -9.94
C ASN A 101 -17.16 1.51 -10.26
N GLN A 102 -16.59 0.90 -11.30
CA GLN A 102 -15.24 1.17 -11.77
C GLN A 102 -15.12 2.64 -12.23
N ALA A 103 -16.09 3.15 -12.98
CA ALA A 103 -16.14 4.55 -13.38
C ALA A 103 -16.27 5.49 -12.17
N LYS A 104 -17.11 5.15 -11.18
CA LYS A 104 -17.22 5.89 -9.91
C LYS A 104 -15.90 5.91 -9.14
N ILE A 105 -15.22 4.77 -9.00
CA ILE A 105 -13.92 4.65 -8.33
C ILE A 105 -12.87 5.49 -9.05
N LYS A 106 -12.75 5.36 -10.38
CA LYS A 106 -11.79 6.14 -11.19
C LYS A 106 -11.99 7.65 -11.01
N ARG A 107 -13.23 8.13 -10.94
CA ARG A 107 -13.55 9.56 -10.78
C ARG A 107 -13.36 10.10 -9.36
N ASN A 108 -13.40 9.25 -8.34
CA ASN A 108 -13.41 9.68 -6.93
C ASN A 108 -12.10 9.40 -6.21
N LEU A 109 -11.36 8.35 -6.59
CA LEU A 109 -10.20 7.86 -5.85
C LEU A 109 -8.89 8.55 -6.25
N PHE A 110 -8.86 9.23 -7.41
CA PHE A 110 -7.67 9.92 -7.93
C PHE A 110 -6.39 9.07 -7.89
N SER A 111 -6.50 7.76 -8.14
CA SER A 111 -5.42 6.77 -7.95
C SER A 111 -4.19 6.99 -8.83
N ILE A 112 -4.32 7.77 -9.92
CA ILE A 112 -3.24 8.09 -10.87
C ILE A 112 -2.85 9.58 -10.75
N ASN A 113 -3.04 10.19 -9.57
CA ASN A 113 -2.54 11.55 -9.34
C ASN A 113 -1.09 11.50 -8.88
N ALA A 114 -0.19 12.13 -9.63
CA ALA A 114 1.22 12.27 -9.29
C ALA A 114 1.47 12.92 -7.92
N CYS A 115 0.52 13.71 -7.39
CA CYS A 115 0.59 14.25 -6.03
C CYS A 115 0.39 13.15 -4.98
N SER A 116 -0.59 12.27 -5.16
CA SER A 116 -0.85 11.15 -4.24
C SER A 116 0.27 10.11 -4.28
N GLU A 117 0.88 9.91 -5.44
CA GLU A 117 2.06 9.06 -5.63
C GLU A 117 3.28 9.58 -4.86
N GLN A 118 3.62 10.87 -5.00
CA GLN A 118 4.72 11.48 -4.25
C GLN A 118 4.52 11.40 -2.73
N ILE A 119 3.28 11.54 -2.25
CA ILE A 119 2.95 11.40 -0.82
C ILE A 119 3.11 9.94 -0.34
N LEU A 120 2.81 8.97 -1.20
CA LEU A 120 3.05 7.55 -0.93
C LEU A 120 4.56 7.26 -0.88
N GLU A 121 5.32 7.73 -1.86
CA GLU A 121 6.76 7.54 -1.95
C GLU A 121 7.49 8.18 -0.75
N LEU A 122 7.12 9.42 -0.38
CA LEU A 122 7.63 10.10 0.81
C LEU A 122 7.44 9.24 2.07
N TRP A 123 6.26 8.64 2.22
CA TRP A 123 5.97 7.79 3.37
C TRP A 123 6.81 6.51 3.36
N ASP A 124 6.88 5.82 2.22
CA ASP A 124 7.60 4.55 2.11
C ASP A 124 9.10 4.71 2.36
N THR A 125 9.68 5.82 1.90
CA THR A 125 11.10 6.12 2.03
C THR A 125 11.49 6.62 3.42
N THR A 126 10.71 7.53 4.00
CA THR A 126 11.14 8.31 5.18
C THR A 126 10.46 7.87 6.47
N PHE A 127 9.18 7.50 6.42
CA PHE A 127 8.36 7.32 7.64
C PHE A 127 7.94 5.86 7.90
N LYS A 128 8.08 4.95 6.93
CA LYS A 128 7.65 3.55 7.05
C LYS A 128 8.32 2.77 8.17
N LYS A 129 9.60 3.06 8.45
CA LYS A 129 10.36 2.43 9.54
C LYS A 129 10.18 3.13 10.89
N MET A 130 9.48 4.26 10.92
CA MET A 130 9.26 5.02 12.14
C MET A 130 8.17 4.36 12.98
N LEU A 131 8.44 4.24 14.28
CA LEU A 131 7.50 3.73 15.28
C LEU A 131 7.31 4.79 16.36
N LEU A 132 6.12 4.81 16.98
CA LEU A 132 5.83 5.71 18.12
C LEU A 132 6.58 5.31 19.38
N VAL A 133 6.92 4.03 19.50
CA VAL A 133 7.70 3.49 20.60
C VAL A 133 8.92 2.82 20.01
N ASN A 134 10.11 3.34 20.32
CA ASN A 134 11.35 2.80 19.81
C ASN A 134 11.86 1.69 20.74
N VAL A 135 11.54 0.45 20.39
CA VAL A 135 11.96 -0.74 21.15
C VAL A 135 13.49 -0.85 21.23
N GLN A 136 14.22 -0.37 20.21
CA GLN A 136 15.68 -0.45 20.20
C GLN A 136 16.30 0.43 21.28
N GLU A 137 15.75 1.61 21.53
CA GLU A 137 16.19 2.49 22.62
C GLU A 137 15.87 1.90 23.99
N LEU A 138 14.72 1.24 24.12
CA LEU A 138 14.36 0.55 25.36
C LEU A 138 15.34 -0.59 25.66
N VAL A 139 15.72 -1.37 24.64
CA VAL A 139 16.74 -2.43 24.77
C VAL A 139 18.14 -1.84 24.97
N ALA A 140 18.45 -0.68 24.40
CA ALA A 140 19.79 -0.09 24.51
C ALA A 140 20.13 0.36 25.93
N LYS A 141 19.13 0.66 26.77
CA LYS A 141 19.37 1.04 28.17
C LYS A 141 20.09 -0.05 28.97
N GLY A 142 19.85 -1.32 28.67
CA GLY A 142 20.58 -2.45 29.27
C GLY A 142 20.17 -2.82 30.70
N GLU A 143 19.24 -2.06 31.32
CA GLU A 143 18.88 -2.17 32.73
C GLU A 143 17.37 -2.24 32.94
N ALA A 144 16.95 -2.89 34.03
CA ALA A 144 15.55 -2.95 34.42
C ALA A 144 14.99 -1.55 34.68
N TYR A 145 13.77 -1.29 34.22
CA TYR A 145 13.12 0.00 34.39
C TYR A 145 12.32 0.08 35.68
N ASP A 146 12.28 1.27 36.29
CA ASP A 146 11.21 1.60 37.22
C ASP A 146 9.92 1.91 36.43
N LEU A 147 8.74 1.56 36.96
CA LEU A 147 7.47 1.70 36.23
C LEU A 147 7.17 3.15 35.80
N THR A 148 7.50 4.12 36.65
CA THR A 148 7.32 5.55 36.38
C THR A 148 8.28 6.03 35.30
N GLU A 149 9.54 5.61 35.38
CA GLU A 149 10.58 5.95 34.42
C GLU A 149 10.26 5.37 33.04
N PHE A 150 9.82 4.10 32.97
CA PHE A 150 9.39 3.46 31.73
C PHE A 150 8.23 4.21 31.08
N THR A 151 7.18 4.49 31.86
CA THR A 151 6.00 5.20 31.37
C THR A 151 6.37 6.60 30.89
N SER A 152 7.25 7.31 31.60
CA SER A 152 7.73 8.63 31.19
C SER A 152 8.51 8.57 29.88
N THR A 153 9.47 7.65 29.77
CA THR A 153 10.33 7.46 28.59
C THR A 153 9.50 7.15 27.35
N VAL A 154 8.57 6.20 27.46
CA VAL A 154 7.72 5.80 26.33
C VAL A 154 6.77 6.93 25.92
N ASN A 155 6.18 7.66 26.88
CA ASN A 155 5.33 8.81 26.55
C ASN A 155 6.13 9.95 25.89
N GLN A 156 7.38 10.17 26.31
CA GLN A 156 8.26 11.13 25.68
C GLN A 156 8.57 10.73 24.22
N GLN A 157 8.93 9.47 23.96
CA GLN A 157 9.15 8.97 22.59
C GLN A 157 7.91 9.14 21.70
N ILE A 158 6.71 8.86 22.24
CA ILE A 158 5.43 9.04 21.52
C ILE A 158 5.27 10.51 21.13
N GLU A 159 5.56 11.43 22.05
CA GLU A 159 5.39 12.86 21.84
C GLU A 159 6.42 13.43 20.85
N GLU A 160 7.69 13.04 20.96
CA GLU A 160 8.75 13.43 20.02
C GLU A 160 8.47 12.93 18.59
N THR A 161 7.98 11.69 18.47
CA THR A 161 7.55 11.12 17.19
C THR A 161 6.34 11.88 16.64
N ARG A 162 5.38 12.24 17.49
CA ARG A 162 4.21 13.04 17.12
C ARG A 162 4.60 14.41 16.59
N LEU A 163 5.53 15.11 17.26
CA LEU A 163 6.06 16.40 16.83
C LEU A 163 6.80 16.27 15.50
N THR A 164 7.65 15.27 15.36
CA THR A 164 8.39 14.99 14.11
C THR A 164 7.43 14.75 12.93
N LEU A 165 6.35 13.99 13.14
CA LEU A 165 5.29 13.81 12.14
C LEU A 165 4.56 15.13 11.85
N SER A 166 4.26 15.92 12.87
CA SER A 166 3.58 17.22 12.71
C SER A 166 4.42 18.22 11.93
N GLU A 167 5.74 18.24 12.12
CA GLU A 167 6.62 19.21 11.45
C GLU A 167 7.08 18.71 10.08
N LYS A 168 7.76 17.55 10.06
CA LYS A 168 8.43 17.05 8.85
C LYS A 168 7.45 16.45 7.86
N TRP A 169 6.53 15.59 8.32
CA TRP A 169 5.60 14.90 7.41
C TRP A 169 4.55 15.88 6.85
N TYR A 170 3.90 16.70 7.69
CA TYR A 170 2.99 17.73 7.16
C TYR A 170 3.72 18.79 6.33
N GLY A 171 4.90 19.25 6.76
CA GLY A 171 5.69 20.23 6.00
C GLY A 171 6.05 19.72 4.60
N ALA A 172 6.46 18.45 4.50
CA ALA A 172 6.73 17.81 3.22
C ALA A 172 5.48 17.66 2.36
N ILE A 173 4.33 17.25 2.93
CA ILE A 173 3.08 17.17 2.17
C ILE A 173 2.65 18.57 1.67
N LYS A 174 2.77 19.63 2.48
CA LYS A 174 2.48 21.00 2.03
C LYS A 174 3.35 21.39 0.83
N THR A 175 4.63 21.03 0.86
CA THR A 175 5.56 21.30 -0.25
C THR A 175 5.18 20.53 -1.52
N ILE A 176 4.80 19.25 -1.40
CA ILE A 176 4.31 18.45 -2.53
C ILE A 176 3.03 19.06 -3.09
N PHE A 177 2.12 19.50 -2.22
CA PHE A 177 0.87 20.12 -2.62
C PHE A 177 1.11 21.42 -3.39
N GLN A 178 1.95 22.32 -2.89
CA GLN A 178 2.33 23.56 -3.58
C GLN A 178 2.92 23.31 -4.98
N LYS A 179 3.80 22.30 -5.12
CA LYS A 179 4.32 21.87 -6.43
C LYS A 179 3.20 21.32 -7.33
N GLY A 180 2.26 20.57 -6.75
CA GLY A 180 1.09 20.04 -7.44
C GLY A 180 0.17 21.12 -8.01
N ILE A 181 -0.05 22.22 -7.26
CA ILE A 181 -0.84 23.37 -7.73
C ILE A 181 -0.14 24.01 -8.92
N LYS A 182 1.17 24.29 -8.82
CA LYS A 182 1.96 24.91 -9.92
C LYS A 182 1.91 24.09 -11.22
N LYS A 183 1.87 22.76 -11.11
CA LYS A 183 1.80 21.84 -12.24
C LYS A 183 0.36 21.54 -12.73
N LYS A 184 -0.67 22.19 -12.16
CA LYS A 184 -2.10 21.93 -12.45
C LYS A 184 -2.50 20.46 -12.28
N LEU A 185 -1.85 19.74 -11.35
CA LEU A 185 -2.13 18.34 -11.02
C LEU A 185 -3.27 18.17 -10.01
N ILE A 186 -3.81 19.27 -9.52
CA ILE A 186 -4.90 19.33 -8.55
C ILE A 186 -6.11 19.97 -9.25
N PRO A 187 -7.33 19.45 -9.04
CA PRO A 187 -8.54 20.06 -9.58
C PRO A 187 -8.64 21.53 -9.17
N ASP A 188 -9.00 22.38 -10.12
CA ASP A 188 -9.10 23.83 -9.94
C ASP A 188 -10.16 24.23 -8.89
N ASP A 189 -9.97 25.36 -8.22
CA ASP A 189 -10.88 25.88 -7.18
C ASP A 189 -12.29 26.17 -7.74
N SER A 190 -12.38 26.36 -9.05
CA SER A 190 -13.63 26.46 -9.81
C SER A 190 -14.54 25.21 -9.69
N LYS A 191 -14.01 24.04 -9.30
CA LYS A 191 -14.76 22.78 -9.16
C LYS A 191 -14.73 22.23 -7.72
N PRO A 192 -15.46 22.86 -6.77
CA PRO A 192 -15.39 22.52 -5.35
C PRO A 192 -15.80 21.07 -5.05
N LYS A 193 -16.74 20.50 -5.82
CA LYS A 193 -17.15 19.09 -5.68
C LYS A 193 -16.03 18.10 -6.02
N MET A 194 -15.19 18.45 -7.00
CA MET A 194 -14.07 17.60 -7.44
C MET A 194 -12.89 17.72 -6.48
N LEU A 195 -12.61 18.95 -6.03
CA LEU A 195 -11.62 19.24 -5.00
C LEU A 195 -11.93 18.52 -3.68
N LYS A 196 -13.19 18.54 -3.23
CA LYS A 196 -13.64 17.79 -2.04
C LYS A 196 -13.38 16.29 -2.16
N LYS A 197 -13.64 15.70 -3.33
CA LYS A 197 -13.36 14.27 -3.58
C LYS A 197 -11.87 13.98 -3.54
N PHE A 198 -11.04 14.86 -4.09
CA PHE A 198 -9.59 14.74 -4.03
C PHE A 198 -9.09 14.76 -2.59
N PHE A 199 -9.49 15.75 -1.78
CA PHE A 199 -9.08 15.78 -0.37
C PHE A 199 -9.65 14.64 0.47
N ASN A 200 -10.82 14.09 0.13
CA ASN A 200 -11.30 12.86 0.76
C ASN A 200 -10.42 11.65 0.43
N SER A 201 -9.96 11.52 -0.82
CA SER A 201 -9.02 10.47 -1.22
C SER A 201 -7.69 10.61 -0.49
N LEU A 202 -7.16 11.85 -0.41
CA LEU A 202 -5.92 12.14 0.30
C LEU A 202 -6.05 11.92 1.80
N ALA A 203 -7.16 12.33 2.42
CA ALA A 203 -7.43 12.06 3.82
C ALA A 203 -7.50 10.55 4.09
N THR A 204 -8.07 9.76 3.17
CA THR A 204 -8.09 8.30 3.29
C THR A 204 -6.68 7.71 3.24
N LEU A 205 -5.83 8.22 2.34
CA LEU A 205 -4.43 7.85 2.22
C LEU A 205 -3.63 8.15 3.50
N MET A 206 -3.70 9.39 3.97
CA MET A 206 -3.01 9.84 5.19
C MET A 206 -3.51 9.07 6.42
N THR A 207 -4.83 8.82 6.50
CA THR A 207 -5.41 7.98 7.57
C THR A 207 -4.83 6.57 7.53
N ARG A 208 -4.65 5.98 6.34
CA ARG A 208 -4.10 4.63 6.18
C ARG A 208 -2.63 4.56 6.61
N GLN A 209 -1.84 5.58 6.30
CA GLN A 209 -0.44 5.71 6.72
C GLN A 209 -0.34 5.74 8.26
N LEU A 210 -1.11 6.62 8.89
CA LEU A 210 -1.21 6.71 10.35
C LEU A 210 -1.71 5.42 11.02
N GLN A 211 -2.68 4.72 10.41
CA GLN A 211 -3.13 3.41 10.89
C GLN A 211 -2.02 2.38 10.89
N ASN A 212 -1.24 2.31 9.82
CA ASN A 212 -0.16 1.35 9.71
C ASN A 212 0.94 1.64 10.76
N LEU A 213 1.27 2.91 10.97
CA LEU A 213 2.22 3.32 12.01
C LEU A 213 1.70 2.98 13.41
N CYS A 214 0.43 3.24 13.70
CA CYS A 214 -0.19 2.87 14.97
C CYS A 214 -0.15 1.35 15.21
N ILE A 215 -0.59 0.55 14.22
CA ILE A 215 -0.60 -0.91 14.30
C ILE A 215 0.83 -1.44 14.51
N SER A 216 1.79 -1.00 13.71
CA SER A 216 3.17 -1.47 13.80
C SER A 216 3.81 -1.09 15.15
N SER A 217 3.45 0.07 15.70
CA SER A 217 3.93 0.52 17.02
C SER A 217 3.34 -0.32 18.15
N ILE A 218 2.04 -0.61 18.11
CA ILE A 218 1.38 -1.47 19.09
C ILE A 218 1.91 -2.89 19.01
N GLU A 219 2.06 -3.45 17.81
CA GLU A 219 2.63 -4.79 17.60
C GLU A 219 4.06 -4.88 18.16
N SER A 220 4.91 -3.90 17.85
CA SER A 220 6.30 -3.85 18.34
C SER A 220 6.37 -3.70 19.87
N TYR A 221 5.56 -2.80 20.43
CA TYR A 221 5.46 -2.61 21.89
C TYR A 221 4.96 -3.86 22.60
N THR A 222 3.89 -4.48 22.07
CA THR A 222 3.33 -5.73 22.58
C THR A 222 4.36 -6.84 22.58
N HIS A 223 5.08 -6.98 21.47
CA HIS A 223 6.11 -8.00 21.33
C HIS A 223 7.23 -7.79 22.37
N TYR A 224 7.67 -6.55 22.58
CA TYR A 224 8.65 -6.23 23.62
C TYR A 224 8.16 -6.56 25.03
N ILE A 225 6.93 -6.16 25.40
CA ILE A 225 6.38 -6.44 26.73
C ILE A 225 6.19 -7.95 26.97
N CYS A 226 5.83 -8.71 25.93
CA CYS A 226 5.66 -10.16 26.03
C CYS A 226 6.97 -10.96 25.91
N ASP A 227 8.09 -10.34 25.49
CA ASP A 227 9.40 -11.00 25.34
C ASP A 227 10.17 -11.10 26.68
N VAL A 228 9.53 -11.72 27.68
CA VAL A 228 10.07 -11.86 29.04
C VAL A 228 11.30 -12.76 29.02
N GLY A 229 12.45 -12.24 29.50
CA GLY A 229 13.69 -13.02 29.66
C GLY A 229 14.60 -13.09 28.44
N ARG A 230 14.32 -12.34 27.36
CA ARG A 230 15.23 -12.18 26.21
C ARG A 230 15.64 -10.72 26.03
N SER A 231 14.91 -9.98 25.20
CA SER A 231 15.23 -8.58 24.89
C SER A 231 14.70 -7.61 25.95
N ASN A 232 13.65 -8.01 26.66
CA ASN A 232 13.08 -7.21 27.74
C ASN A 232 13.90 -7.36 29.02
N GLN A 233 14.44 -6.25 29.51
CA GLN A 233 15.26 -6.17 30.74
C GLN A 233 14.44 -6.27 32.03
N GLY A 234 13.12 -6.29 31.92
CA GLY A 234 12.20 -6.39 33.05
C GLY A 234 12.01 -5.07 33.79
N PHE A 235 11.27 -5.17 34.90
CA PHE A 235 10.94 -4.04 35.76
C PHE A 235 11.49 -4.26 37.17
N ARG A 236 11.95 -3.18 37.80
CA ARG A 236 12.35 -3.22 39.21
C ARG A 236 11.09 -3.26 40.08
N LEU A 237 11.06 -4.22 41.00
CA LEU A 237 10.00 -4.43 41.97
C LEU A 237 10.60 -4.37 43.37
N THR A 238 10.02 -3.55 44.24
CA THR A 238 10.36 -3.54 45.66
C THR A 238 9.37 -4.42 46.41
N ILE A 239 9.89 -5.38 47.16
CA ILE A 239 9.10 -6.29 47.98
C ILE A 239 9.16 -5.76 49.42
N LEU A 240 8.00 -5.46 50.00
CA LEU A 240 7.87 -5.12 51.42
C LEU A 240 7.19 -6.27 52.16
N LEU A 241 7.59 -6.48 53.41
CA LEU A 241 6.92 -7.38 54.32
C LEU A 241 5.97 -6.57 55.20
N GLU A 242 4.68 -6.62 54.89
CA GLU A 242 3.62 -6.03 55.70
C GLU A 242 3.12 -7.05 56.74
N ASN A 243 2.87 -6.57 57.96
CA ASN A 243 2.19 -7.32 59.04
C ASN A 243 2.71 -8.75 59.30
N GLN A 244 4.04 -8.90 59.37
CA GLN A 244 4.76 -10.14 59.73
C GLN A 244 4.57 -11.37 58.81
N ASP A 245 3.48 -11.48 58.04
CA ASP A 245 3.17 -12.64 57.18
C ASP A 245 2.69 -12.29 55.75
N THR A 246 2.61 -11.01 55.36
CA THR A 246 2.14 -10.62 54.01
C THR A 246 3.22 -9.92 53.18
N LEU A 247 3.54 -10.48 52.01
CA LEU A 247 4.43 -9.86 51.03
C LEU A 247 3.63 -8.87 50.17
N SER A 248 3.95 -7.57 50.27
CA SER A 248 3.41 -6.53 49.39
C SER A 248 4.42 -6.14 48.31
N PHE A 249 3.95 -5.99 47.07
CA PHE A 249 4.78 -5.61 45.93
C PHE A 249 4.54 -4.13 45.60
N ILE A 250 5.62 -3.37 45.47
CA ILE A 250 5.61 -1.97 45.06
C ILE A 250 6.40 -1.82 43.76
N PRO A 251 5.76 -1.37 42.66
CA PRO A 251 4.32 -1.18 42.48
C PRO A 251 3.51 -2.49 42.52
N SER A 252 2.21 -2.42 42.82
CA SER A 252 1.33 -3.59 42.80
C SER A 252 1.08 -4.07 41.36
N PHE A 253 0.91 -5.39 41.15
CA PHE A 253 0.65 -5.95 39.83
C PHE A 253 -0.56 -5.33 39.09
N PRO A 254 -1.71 -5.03 39.75
CA PRO A 254 -2.81 -4.33 39.09
C PRO A 254 -2.39 -2.94 38.57
N ARG A 255 -1.52 -2.23 39.32
CA ARG A 255 -1.00 -0.93 38.89
C ARG A 255 -0.12 -1.06 37.65
N PHE A 256 0.73 -2.09 37.57
CA PHE A 256 1.50 -2.39 36.36
C PHE A 256 0.61 -2.58 35.13
N GLN A 257 -0.43 -3.41 35.26
CA GLN A 257 -1.36 -3.67 34.16
C GLN A 257 -2.02 -2.38 33.67
N ILE A 258 -2.47 -1.53 34.59
CA ILE A 258 -3.10 -0.25 34.26
C ILE A 258 -2.13 0.67 33.51
N GLU A 259 -0.90 0.82 33.99
CA GLU A 259 0.08 1.71 33.35
C GLU A 259 0.53 1.20 31.97
N ILE A 260 0.74 -0.11 31.81
CA ILE A 260 1.07 -0.73 30.51
C ILE A 260 -0.07 -0.54 29.50
N LEU A 261 -1.33 -0.75 29.93
CA LEU A 261 -2.48 -0.52 29.05
C LEU A 261 -2.68 0.95 28.70
N LYS A 262 -2.41 1.88 29.64
CA LYS A 262 -2.46 3.32 29.39
C LYS A 262 -1.50 3.75 28.28
N ILE A 263 -0.34 3.11 28.16
CA ILE A 263 0.61 3.39 27.06
C ILE A 263 -0.02 3.08 25.70
N ILE A 264 -0.72 1.95 25.57
CA ILE A 264 -1.43 1.59 24.33
C ILE A 264 -2.51 2.64 24.01
N ASP A 265 -3.25 3.09 25.01
CA ASP A 265 -4.24 4.16 24.84
C ASP A 265 -3.58 5.47 24.38
N ASN A 266 -2.41 5.81 24.92
CA ASN A 266 -1.67 7.01 24.54
C ASN A 266 -1.15 6.92 23.09
N ILE A 267 -0.66 5.77 22.66
CA ILE A 267 -0.31 5.50 21.25
C ILE A 267 -1.52 5.77 20.36
N VAL A 268 -2.70 5.24 20.69
CA VAL A 268 -3.93 5.45 19.90
C VAL A 268 -4.38 6.93 19.92
N LYS A 269 -4.28 7.61 21.07
CA LYS A 269 -4.64 9.03 21.22
C LYS A 269 -3.74 9.94 20.38
N SER A 270 -2.43 9.70 20.38
CA SER A 270 -1.46 10.50 19.62
C SER A 270 -1.82 10.56 18.13
N VAL A 271 -2.23 9.43 17.55
CA VAL A 271 -2.59 9.31 16.14
C VAL A 271 -3.96 9.91 15.80
N LYS A 272 -4.88 10.01 16.77
CA LYS A 272 -6.21 10.61 16.57
C LYS A 272 -6.18 12.15 16.51
N SER A 273 -5.14 12.79 17.05
CA SER A 273 -5.05 14.26 17.11
C SER A 273 -4.74 14.95 15.77
N PHE A 274 -4.41 14.18 14.72
CA PHE A 274 -3.98 14.74 13.44
C PHE A 274 -5.14 15.34 12.62
N GLN A 275 -5.02 16.64 12.30
CA GLN A 275 -6.00 17.39 11.53
C GLN A 275 -5.92 17.07 10.03
N ARG A 276 -7.04 17.24 9.32
CA ARG A 276 -7.04 17.10 7.86
C ARG A 276 -6.28 18.25 7.20
N ILE A 277 -5.51 17.91 6.16
CA ILE A 277 -4.66 18.89 5.48
C ILE A 277 -5.46 20.01 4.78
N GLU A 278 -6.71 19.74 4.39
CA GLU A 278 -7.59 20.73 3.78
C GLU A 278 -7.81 21.95 4.68
N ARG A 279 -7.84 21.80 6.00
CA ARG A 279 -7.95 22.94 6.94
C ARG A 279 -6.71 23.81 7.02
N GLN A 280 -5.54 23.24 6.77
CA GLN A 280 -4.28 23.98 6.82
C GLN A 280 -4.00 24.75 5.53
N ILE A 281 -4.65 24.38 4.42
CA ILE A 281 -4.40 24.96 3.09
C ILE A 281 -5.59 25.80 2.62
N TYR A 282 -6.82 25.38 2.93
CA TYR A 282 -8.06 26.06 2.56
C TYR A 282 -8.98 26.18 3.80
N PRO A 283 -8.83 27.23 4.62
CA PRO A 283 -9.63 27.42 5.82
C PRO A 283 -11.13 27.51 5.52
N ASP A 284 -11.47 28.08 4.36
CA ASP A 284 -12.84 28.41 3.97
C ASP A 284 -13.62 27.26 3.31
N LEU A 285 -12.98 26.10 3.08
CA LEU A 285 -13.64 24.98 2.42
C LEU A 285 -14.52 24.20 3.42
N PRO A 286 -15.82 23.95 3.13
CA PRO A 286 -16.70 23.21 4.03
C PRO A 286 -16.23 21.75 4.19
N CYS A 287 -15.52 21.53 5.30
CA CYS A 287 -14.90 20.29 5.71
C CYS A 287 -15.86 19.50 6.63
N PRO A 288 -16.39 18.34 6.22
CA PRO A 288 -17.35 17.60 7.04
C PRO A 288 -16.72 16.97 8.31
N HIS A 289 -15.39 16.78 8.35
CA HIS A 289 -14.69 16.13 9.47
C HIS A 289 -13.38 16.85 9.80
N GLU A 290 -13.22 17.28 11.04
CA GLU A 290 -12.06 18.09 11.48
C GLU A 290 -10.73 17.32 11.48
N THR A 291 -10.80 16.03 11.82
CA THR A 291 -9.64 15.15 12.03
C THR A 291 -9.66 13.95 11.09
N LEU A 292 -8.48 13.34 10.91
CA LEU A 292 -8.34 12.09 10.15
C LEU A 292 -9.07 10.95 10.88
N ARG A 293 -10.04 10.33 10.20
CA ARG A 293 -10.94 9.34 10.81
C ARG A 293 -10.29 7.98 10.92
N VAL A 294 -9.62 7.75 12.04
CA VAL A 294 -9.05 6.44 12.31
C VAL A 294 -10.10 5.52 12.96
N ARG A 295 -11.04 4.99 12.15
CA ARG A 295 -12.20 4.20 12.64
C ARG A 295 -11.99 2.69 12.65
N ARG A 296 -10.98 2.13 11.95
CA ARG A 296 -10.78 0.69 11.79
C ARG A 296 -9.78 0.07 12.77
N TYR A 297 -9.83 0.47 14.04
CA TYR A 297 -8.96 -0.10 15.06
C TYR A 297 -9.48 -1.45 15.60
N TYR A 298 -10.79 -1.60 15.72
CA TYR A 298 -11.39 -2.65 16.55
C TYR A 298 -11.10 -4.10 16.15
N ILE A 299 -10.97 -4.40 14.85
CA ILE A 299 -10.78 -5.80 14.41
C ILE A 299 -9.33 -6.25 14.64
N ARG A 300 -8.34 -5.40 14.34
CA ARG A 300 -6.91 -5.74 14.49
C ARG A 300 -6.40 -5.50 15.91
N LEU A 301 -6.83 -4.43 16.59
CA LEU A 301 -6.55 -4.26 18.02
C LEU A 301 -7.22 -5.36 18.85
N GLY A 302 -8.43 -5.80 18.51
CA GLY A 302 -9.09 -6.89 19.23
C GLY A 302 -8.29 -8.18 19.18
N LEU A 303 -7.69 -8.49 18.03
CA LEU A 303 -6.79 -9.65 17.88
C LEU A 303 -5.48 -9.48 18.68
N VAL A 304 -4.86 -8.29 18.64
CA VAL A 304 -3.62 -8.02 19.39
C VAL A 304 -3.85 -8.00 20.90
N LEU A 305 -4.96 -7.42 21.37
CA LEU A 305 -5.35 -7.41 22.78
C LEU A 305 -5.75 -8.81 23.26
N ALA A 306 -6.45 -9.60 22.44
CA ALA A 306 -6.72 -11.00 22.74
C ALA A 306 -5.41 -11.81 22.84
N GLN A 307 -4.43 -11.52 21.98
CA GLN A 307 -3.11 -12.14 22.02
C GLN A 307 -2.33 -11.74 23.28
N MET A 308 -2.38 -10.46 23.69
CA MET A 308 -1.85 -10.00 24.98
C MET A 308 -2.48 -10.72 26.17
N HIS A 309 -3.82 -10.79 26.24
CA HIS A 309 -4.52 -11.49 27.32
C HIS A 309 -4.21 -12.99 27.35
N SER A 310 -4.01 -13.63 26.20
CA SER A 310 -3.62 -15.04 26.11
C SER A 310 -2.14 -15.30 26.43
N SER A 311 -1.28 -14.28 26.29
CA SER A 311 0.17 -14.34 26.53
C SER A 311 0.58 -13.76 27.90
N PHE A 312 -0.37 -13.20 28.65
CA PHE A 312 -0.26 -12.83 30.06
C PHE A 312 -0.84 -13.89 31.04
N PRO A 313 -0.68 -15.22 30.87
CA PRO A 313 -0.67 -16.05 32.06
C PRO A 313 0.63 -15.69 32.77
N LEU A 314 0.53 -15.04 33.93
CA LEU A 314 1.59 -15.05 34.93
C LEU A 314 1.94 -16.51 35.25
N LYS A 315 2.79 -17.13 34.43
CA LYS A 315 3.57 -18.29 34.82
C LYS A 315 4.75 -17.75 35.60
N ILE A 316 4.47 -17.39 36.84
CA ILE A 316 5.47 -17.38 37.89
C ILE A 316 5.81 -18.87 38.09
N ALA A 317 7.04 -19.24 37.74
CA ALA A 317 7.66 -20.48 38.17
C ALA A 317 8.70 -20.11 39.23
#